data_AF-J9E0E9-F1
#
_entry.id   AF-J9E0E9-F1
#
_cell.length_a   1.000
_cell.length_b   1.000
_cell.length_c   1.000
_cell.angle_alpha   90.00
_cell.angle_beta   90.00
_cell.angle_gamma   90.00
#
_symmetry.space_group_name_H-M   'P 1'
#
loop_
_entity.id
_entity.type
_entity.pdbx_description
1 polymer ?
#
loop_
_entity_poly.entity_id
_entity_poly.type
_entity_poly.pdbx_seq_one_letter_code
_entity_poly.pdbx_strand_id
1 'polypeptide(L)' 'MYIFGGYQHDHYQHLNTLHEFNPETSRWRLLQQYGLDPPISRQRHCSVIVNDRVFIFGGL' A
#
# COMPACT_ATOMS: atom_id res chain seq x y z
N MET A 1 5.95 2.94 -9.27
CA MET A 1 5.18 3.69 -8.25
C MET A 1 4.53 2.68 -7.33
N TYR A 2 4.50 2.94 -6.02
CA TYR A 2 3.87 2.04 -5.04
C TYR A 2 2.68 2.71 -4.38
N ILE A 3 1.60 1.95 -4.18
CA ILE A 3 0.40 2.39 -3.45
C ILE A 3 0.09 1.34 -2.39
N PHE A 4 -0.05 1.77 -1.14
CA PHE A 4 -0.46 0.92 -0.03
C PHE A 4 -1.76 1.45 0.57
N GLY A 5 -2.65 0.54 0.96
CA GLY A 5 -3.87 0.87 1.69
C GLY A 5 -4.88 1.73 0.92
N GLY A 6 -5.68 2.52 1.65
CA GLY A 6 -6.78 3.31 1.10
C GLY A 6 -8.16 2.83 1.59
N TYR A 7 -9.21 3.39 0.99
CA TYR A 7 -10.59 3.07 1.30
C TYR A 7 -11.36 2.75 0.03
N GLN A 8 -11.91 1.53 -0.05
CA GLN A 8 -12.75 1.10 -1.15
C GLN A 8 -14.20 1.43 -0.83
N HIS A 9 -14.76 2.40 -1.54
CA HIS A 9 -16.10 2.92 -1.26
C HIS A 9 -17.21 1.88 -1.49
N ASP A 10 -17.11 1.11 -2.57
CA ASP A 10 -18.13 0.11 -2.95
C ASP A 10 -18.30 -1.02 -1.93
N HIS A 11 -17.29 -1.27 -1.10
CA HIS A 11 -17.29 -2.32 -0.07
C HIS A 11 -17.13 -1.76 1.35
N TYR A 12 -17.13 -0.43 1.50
CA TYR A 12 -16.93 0.26 2.78
C TYR A 12 -15.71 -0.24 3.57
N GLN A 13 -14.62 -0.60 2.88
CA GLN A 13 -13.51 -1.35 3.47
C GLN A 13 -12.19 -0.56 3.41
N HIS A 14 -11.46 -0.57 4.53
CA HIS A 14 -10.05 -0.17 4.56
C HIS A 14 -9.18 -1.26 3.97
N LEU A 15 -8.26 -0.88 3.10
CA LEU A 15 -7.34 -1.80 2.45
C LEU A 15 -6.00 -1.85 3.20
N ASN A 16 -5.35 -3.00 3.14
CA ASN A 16 -3.95 -3.20 3.49
C ASN A 16 -3.15 -3.77 2.31
N THR A 17 -3.64 -3.65 1.08
CA THR A 17 -2.97 -4.20 -0.10
C THR A 17 -1.86 -3.27 -0.59
N LEU A 18 -0.79 -3.86 -1.13
CA LEU A 18 0.33 -3.14 -1.74
C LEU A 18 0.31 -3.38 -3.25
N HIS A 19 0.23 -2.31 -4.03
CA HIS A 19 0.27 -2.34 -5.49
C HIS A 19 1.52 -1.65 -6.01
N GLU A 20 2.07 -2.21 -7.08
CA GLU A 20 3.14 -1.58 -7.85
C GLU A 20 2.67 -1.31 -9.28
N PHE A 21 2.95 -0.09 -9.74
CA PHE A 21 2.82 0.31 -11.13
C PHE A 21 4.18 0.32 -11.82
N ASN A 22 4.26 -0.42 -12.92
CA ASN A 22 5.37 -0.40 -13.87
C ASN A 22 5.04 0.59 -15.02
N PRO A 23 5.76 1.71 -15.15
CA PRO A 23 5.47 2.72 -16.17
C PRO A 23 5.85 2.30 -17.59
N GLU A 24 6.83 1.42 -17.77
CA GLU A 24 7.26 0.94 -19.10
C GLU A 24 6.18 0.07 -19.74
N THR A 25 5.52 -0.77 -18.94
CA THR A 25 4.46 -1.66 -19.41
C THR A 25 3.06 -1.09 -19.19
N SER A 26 2.94 0.01 -18.43
CA SER A 26 1.67 0.60 -17.98
C SER A 26 0.76 -0.41 -17.29
N ARG A 27 1.34 -1.31 -16.49
CA ARG A 27 0.62 -2.38 -15.78
C ARG A 27 0.76 -2.24 -14.27
N TRP A 28 -0.33 -2.58 -13.60
CA TRP A 28 -0.38 -2.74 -12.15
C TRP A 28 -0.17 -4.21 -11.78
N ARG A 29 0.53 -4.44 -10.67
CA ARG A 29 0.62 -5.75 -10.03
C ARG A 29 0.33 -5.64 -8.53
N LEU A 30 -0.44 -6.59 -8.01
CA LEU A 30 -0.60 -6.77 -6.57
C LEU A 30 0.66 -7.46 -6.04
N LEU A 31 1.28 -6.86 -5.03
CA LEU A 31 2.46 -7.42 -4.36
C LEU A 31 2.04 -8.26 -3.16
N GLN A 32 2.65 -9.43 -3.05
CA GLN A 32 2.52 -10.27 -1.86
C GLN A 32 3.30 -9.63 -0.70
N GLN A 33 2.65 -9.56 0.46
CA GLN A 33 3.25 -9.04 1.68
C GLN A 33 3.92 -10.19 2.44
N TYR A 34 5.12 -9.95 2.95
CA TYR A 34 5.92 -10.93 3.69
C TYR A 34 6.13 -10.46 5.12
N GLY A 35 6.02 -11.36 6.10
CA GLY A 35 6.13 -11.05 7.53
C GLY A 35 5.23 -11.97 8.36
N LEU A 36 5.43 -11.99 9.68
CA LEU A 36 4.57 -12.74 10.60
C LEU A 36 3.17 -12.11 10.69
N ASP A 37 3.12 -10.79 10.75
CA ASP A 37 1.87 -10.03 10.85
C ASP A 37 1.72 -9.08 9.65
N PRO A 38 0.61 -9.15 8.90
CA PRO A 38 0.34 -8.19 7.85
C PRO A 38 0.03 -6.81 8.46
N PRO A 39 0.44 -5.72 7.79
CA PRO A 39 0.01 -4.37 8.13
C PRO A 39 -1.53 -4.29 8.29
N ILE A 40 -1.96 -3.58 9.34
CA ILE A 40 -3.38 -3.26 9.52
C ILE A 40 -3.84 -2.35 8.37
N SER A 41 -5.03 -2.63 7.86
CA SER A 41 -5.72 -1.81 6.88
C SER A 41 -5.82 -0.36 7.33
N ARG A 42 -5.51 0.57 6.43
CA ARG A 42 -5.48 1.99 6.77
C ARG A 42 -5.66 2.90 5.58
N GLN A 43 -6.09 4.13 5.83
CA GLN A 43 -6.12 5.22 4.86
C GLN A 43 -5.52 6.51 5.47
N ARG A 44 -5.25 7.50 4.61
CA ARG A 44 -4.76 8.84 5.02
C ARG A 44 -3.48 8.77 5.89
N HIS A 45 -2.64 7.77 5.66
CA HIS A 45 -1.36 7.60 6.33
C HIS A 45 -0.29 8.49 5.67
N CYS A 46 0.80 8.72 6.39
CA CYS A 46 2.01 9.28 5.82
C CYS A 46 2.90 8.15 5.30
N SER A 47 3.57 8.39 4.17
CA SER A 47 4.59 7.49 3.62
C SER A 47 5.85 8.26 3.28
N VAL A 48 7.01 7.68 3.62
CA VAL A 48 8.33 8.25 3.32
C VAL A 48 9.26 7.16 2.81
N ILE A 49 10.12 7.52 1.85
CA ILE A 49 11.17 6.62 1.34
C ILE A 49 12.49 7.02 2.00
N VAL A 50 13.19 6.04 2.57
CA VAL A 50 14.56 6.19 3.06
C VAL A 50 15.39 5.06 2.46
N ASN A 51 16.35 5.42 1.61
CA ASN A 51 17.13 4.47 0.82
C ASN A 51 16.23 3.53 -0.02
N ASP A 52 16.34 2.23 0.21
CA ASP A 52 15.61 1.15 -0.45
C ASP A 52 14.34 0.72 0.30
N ARG A 53 13.90 1.51 1.28
CA ARG A 53 12.77 1.16 2.17
C ARG A 53 11.69 2.23 2.18
N VAL A 54 10.44 1.78 2.22
CA VAL A 54 9.26 2.62 2.42
C VAL A 54 8.79 2.46 3.86
N PHE A 55 8.58 3.59 4.53
CA PHE A 55 8.03 3.65 5.88
C PHE A 55 6.64 4.25 5.83
N ILE A 56 5.69 3.61 6.51
CA ILE A 56 4.28 4.01 6.56
C ILE A 56 3.90 4.18 8.03
N PHE A 57 3.37 5.35 8.39
CA PHE A 57 2.99 5.64 9.78
C PHE A 57 1.75 6.54 9.87
N GLY A 58 1.07 6.44 11.00
CA GLY A 58 -0.24 7.07 11.20
C GLY A 58 -1.32 6.48 10.29
N GLY A 59 -2.34 7.30 10.03
CA GLY A 59 -3.57 6.92 9.35
C GLY A 59 -4.63 6.33 10.28
N LEU A 60 -5.83 6.16 9.74
CA LEU A 60 -6.96 5.45 10.34
C LEU A 60 -7.11 4.10 9.65
#